data_AF-A0A2N9MLN5-F1
#
_entry.id   AF-A0A2N9MLN5-F1
#
_cell.length_a   1.000
_cell.length_b   1.000
_cell.length_c   1.000
_cell.angle_alpha   90.00
_cell.angle_beta   90.00
_cell.angle_gamma   90.00
#
_symmetry.space_group_name_H-M   'P 1'
#
loop_
_entity.id
_entity.type
_entity.pdbx_description
1 polymer ?
#
loop_
_entity_poly.entity_id
_entity_poly.type
_entity_poly.pdbx_seq_one_letter_code
_entity_poly.pdbx_strand_id
1 'polypeptide(L)'
;MTRWSSLWILTLGLAYPVAPALANLVSDPGFESCTLVAQEPPDWALSAYCSFDPHTRSWGANFSGSSLLSQTISTMAGTSYDFSFWLDPIATSPDSFTASFGADEVLNLLNQTPGSYRKEQFTVSATGCAT
;
A
#
# COMPACT_ATOMS: atom_id res chain seq x y z
N MET A 1 -55.58 -16.00 -44.30
CA MET A 1 -54.38 -15.17 -44.14
C MET A 1 -54.46 -14.52 -42.76
N THR A 2 -53.74 -15.08 -41.78
CA THR A 2 -53.82 -14.64 -40.38
C THR A 2 -52.47 -14.07 -40.02
N ARG A 3 -52.40 -12.76 -39.74
CA ARG A 3 -51.18 -12.06 -39.32
C ARG A 3 -51.06 -12.10 -37.80
N TRP A 4 -49.91 -12.53 -37.29
CA TRP A 4 -49.51 -12.39 -35.89
C TRP A 4 -48.47 -11.27 -35.80
N SER A 5 -48.71 -10.26 -34.96
CA SER A 5 -47.73 -9.22 -34.64
C SER A 5 -47.18 -9.50 -33.24
N SER A 6 -45.89 -9.82 -33.16
CA SER A 6 -45.16 -9.99 -31.91
C SER A 6 -44.76 -8.63 -31.35
N LEU A 7 -45.08 -8.40 -30.07
CA LEU A 7 -44.66 -7.24 -29.29
C LEU A 7 -43.34 -7.58 -28.59
N TRP A 8 -42.27 -6.85 -28.87
CA TRP A 8 -40.98 -7.00 -28.19
C TRP A 8 -40.87 -5.95 -27.09
N ILE A 9 -40.77 -6.40 -25.83
CA ILE A 9 -40.45 -5.53 -24.69
C ILE A 9 -38.93 -5.48 -24.57
N LEU A 10 -38.36 -4.29 -24.75
CA LEU A 10 -36.94 -4.02 -24.50
C LEU A 10 -36.78 -3.65 -23.02
N THR A 11 -36.23 -4.55 -22.21
CA THR A 11 -35.82 -4.24 -20.84
C THR A 11 -34.47 -3.51 -20.88
N LEU A 12 -34.50 -2.21 -20.55
CA LEU A 12 -33.30 -1.41 -20.37
C LEU A 12 -32.67 -1.77 -19.01
N GLY A 13 -31.63 -2.60 -19.01
CA GLY A 13 -30.83 -2.87 -17.82
C GLY A 13 -29.95 -1.67 -17.48
N LEU A 14 -30.13 -1.07 -16.31
CA LEU A 14 -29.15 -0.14 -15.75
C LEU A 14 -27.85 -0.91 -15.50
N ALA A 15 -26.86 -0.72 -16.36
CA ALA A 15 -25.50 -1.16 -16.08
C ALA A 15 -24.95 -0.28 -14.96
N TYR A 16 -24.86 -0.82 -13.75
CA TYR A 16 -24.02 -0.22 -12.71
C TYR A 16 -22.57 -0.39 -13.16
N PRO A 17 -21.79 0.69 -13.30
CA PRO A 17 -20.36 0.54 -13.47
C PRO A 17 -19.84 -0.16 -12.21
N VAL A 18 -19.38 -1.40 -12.37
CA VAL A 18 -18.55 -2.05 -11.35
C VAL A 18 -17.33 -1.16 -11.20
N ALA A 19 -17.16 -0.55 -10.03
CA ALA A 19 -15.96 0.24 -9.74
C ALA A 19 -14.75 -0.66 -10.02
N PRO A 20 -13.75 -0.18 -10.79
CA PRO A 20 -12.54 -0.95 -11.00
C PRO A 20 -11.94 -1.30 -9.63
N ALA A 21 -11.51 -2.55 -9.46
CA ALA A 21 -10.78 -2.94 -8.26
C ALA A 21 -9.59 -1.99 -8.09
N LEU A 22 -9.42 -1.42 -6.90
CA LEU A 22 -8.30 -0.55 -6.60
C LEU A 22 -7.00 -1.35 -6.81
N ALA A 23 -6.22 -0.96 -7.82
CA ALA A 23 -4.90 -1.51 -8.03
C ALA A 23 -3.95 -0.94 -6.96
N ASN A 24 -3.11 -1.79 -6.37
CA ASN A 24 -2.03 -1.29 -5.52
C ASN A 24 -1.03 -0.52 -6.40
N LEU A 25 -0.78 0.74 -6.05
CA LEU A 25 0.13 1.62 -6.77
C LEU A 25 1.60 1.39 -6.38
N VAL A 26 1.83 0.72 -5.25
CA VAL A 26 3.17 0.41 -4.76
C VAL A 26 3.75 -0.74 -5.56
N SER A 27 4.94 -0.52 -6.11
CA SER A 27 5.74 -1.57 -6.77
C SER A 27 6.39 -2.46 -5.72
N ASP A 28 6.26 -3.77 -5.91
CA ASP A 28 6.71 -4.81 -4.98
C ASP A 28 6.35 -4.54 -3.49
N PRO A 29 5.05 -4.44 -3.14
CA PRO A 29 4.62 -4.08 -1.78
C PRO A 29 4.91 -5.17 -0.74
N GLY A 30 5.34 -6.35 -1.17
CA GLY A 30 5.71 -7.48 -0.32
C GLY A 30 7.21 -7.77 -0.33
N PHE A 31 8.03 -6.97 -1.00
CA PHE A 31 9.49 -7.14 -1.07
C PHE A 31 9.95 -8.48 -1.69
N GLU A 32 9.09 -9.15 -2.46
CA GLU A 32 9.36 -10.50 -2.96
C GLU A 32 10.31 -10.52 -4.16
N SER A 33 10.76 -9.36 -4.63
CA SER A 33 11.84 -9.21 -5.62
C SER A 33 13.22 -9.27 -4.99
N CYS A 34 13.32 -9.27 -3.65
CA CYS A 34 14.57 -9.54 -2.94
C CYS A 34 15.12 -10.93 -3.30
N THR A 35 16.43 -11.02 -3.42
CA THR A 35 17.18 -12.25 -3.79
C THR A 35 18.24 -12.67 -2.76
N LEU A 36 18.57 -11.77 -1.84
CA LEU A 36 19.68 -11.81 -0.88
C LEU A 36 19.26 -11.02 0.37
N VAL A 37 19.67 -11.52 1.53
CA VAL A 37 19.52 -10.81 2.82
C VAL A 37 20.46 -9.61 2.86
N ALA A 38 20.07 -8.56 3.57
CA ALA A 38 20.86 -7.34 3.78
C ALA A 38 21.09 -6.47 2.53
N GLN A 39 20.49 -6.79 1.39
CA GLN A 39 20.41 -5.86 0.26
C GLN A 39 19.28 -4.85 0.46
N GLU A 40 19.35 -3.72 -0.22
CA GLU A 40 18.23 -2.77 -0.30
C GLU A 40 17.08 -3.37 -1.13
N PRO A 41 15.81 -3.25 -0.70
CA PRO A 41 14.67 -3.73 -1.49
C PRO A 41 14.64 -3.05 -2.88
N PRO A 42 14.57 -3.82 -3.99
CA PRO A 42 14.49 -3.25 -5.33
C PRO A 42 13.32 -2.27 -5.49
N ASP A 43 13.50 -1.19 -6.25
CA ASP A 43 12.49 -0.15 -6.51
C ASP A 43 12.00 0.64 -5.28
N TRP A 44 12.69 0.50 -4.15
CA TRP A 44 12.53 1.35 -2.97
C TRP A 44 13.85 2.12 -2.71
N ALA A 45 13.76 3.42 -2.41
CA ALA A 45 14.93 4.32 -2.39
C ALA A 45 15.57 4.55 -0.99
N LEU A 46 16.39 3.64 -0.41
CA LEU A 46 16.50 3.57 1.08
C LEU A 46 17.72 2.90 1.72
N SER A 47 17.87 3.10 3.04
CA SER A 47 18.77 2.37 3.95
C SER A 47 18.12 1.19 4.71
N ALA A 48 16.88 0.83 4.38
CA ALA A 48 16.26 -0.42 4.85
C ALA A 48 16.83 -1.62 4.09
N TYR A 49 16.64 -2.83 4.61
CA TYR A 49 17.21 -4.03 4.00
C TYR A 49 16.25 -5.23 3.98
N CYS A 50 16.39 -6.08 2.97
CA CYS A 50 15.65 -7.33 2.86
C CYS A 50 16.03 -8.30 3.99
N SER A 51 15.04 -8.89 4.67
CA SER A 51 15.23 -9.94 5.67
C SER A 51 14.19 -11.07 5.55
N PHE A 52 14.44 -12.17 6.28
CA PHE A 52 13.54 -13.34 6.37
C PHE A 52 12.56 -13.23 7.55
N ASP A 53 12.16 -12.01 7.92
CA ASP A 53 11.18 -11.74 8.98
C ASP A 53 9.89 -11.13 8.41
N PRO A 54 9.27 -11.70 7.37
CA PRO A 54 8.15 -11.06 6.70
C PRO A 54 6.85 -11.18 7.51
N HIS A 55 5.90 -10.28 7.22
CA HIS A 55 4.51 -10.49 7.65
C HIS A 55 3.88 -11.70 6.93
N THR A 56 4.16 -11.85 5.64
CA THR A 56 3.68 -12.94 4.79
C THR A 56 4.74 -13.35 3.77
N ARG A 57 4.69 -14.61 3.32
CA ARG A 57 5.61 -15.16 2.31
C ARG A 57 7.07 -15.19 2.79
N SER A 58 8.01 -14.64 2.03
CA SER A 58 9.43 -14.96 2.17
C SER A 58 10.27 -13.75 2.55
N TRP A 59 9.91 -12.55 2.09
CA TRP A 59 10.75 -11.37 2.22
C TRP A 59 10.03 -10.22 2.91
N GLY A 60 10.74 -9.55 3.81
CA GLY A 60 10.31 -8.34 4.49
C GLY A 60 11.37 -7.25 4.37
N ALA A 61 10.96 -5.99 4.55
CA ALA A 61 11.88 -4.88 4.76
C ALA A 61 12.10 -4.68 6.25
N ASN A 62 13.36 -4.65 6.66
CA ASN A 62 13.77 -4.43 8.04
C ASN A 62 14.61 -3.15 8.16
N PHE A 63 14.55 -2.51 9.32
CA PHE A 63 15.24 -1.27 9.60
C PHE A 63 16.40 -1.52 10.56
N SER A 64 17.49 -0.78 10.39
CA SER A 64 18.57 -0.71 11.39
C SER A 64 18.95 0.74 11.65
N GLY A 65 19.10 1.10 12.92
CA GLY A 65 19.37 2.49 13.32
C GLY A 65 18.36 3.49 12.74
N SER A 66 18.86 4.65 12.32
CA SER A 66 18.05 5.65 11.60
C SER A 66 17.98 5.28 10.13
N SER A 67 16.83 4.73 9.71
CA SER A 67 16.59 4.31 8.34
C SER A 67 15.27 4.84 7.79
N LEU A 68 15.17 4.91 6.46
CA LEU A 68 13.97 5.36 5.75
C LEU A 68 13.40 4.20 4.92
N LEU A 69 12.07 4.09 4.77
CA LEU A 69 11.41 3.30 3.71
C LEU A 69 10.48 4.15 2.82
N SER A 70 10.74 4.29 1.51
CA SER A 70 10.04 5.21 0.60
C SER A 70 10.06 4.78 -0.87
N GLN A 71 8.97 5.12 -1.56
CA GLN A 71 8.77 4.94 -3.00
C GLN A 71 7.94 6.11 -3.52
N THR A 72 8.27 6.60 -4.72
CA THR A 72 7.44 7.59 -5.42
C THR A 72 6.40 6.87 -6.26
N ILE A 73 5.13 7.19 -6.03
CA ILE A 73 4.00 6.62 -6.77
C ILE A 73 3.21 7.73 -7.45
N SER A 74 2.73 7.49 -8.68
CA SER A 74 1.87 8.45 -9.38
C SER A 74 0.49 8.52 -8.75
N THR A 75 0.11 9.73 -8.35
CA THR A 75 -1.19 10.04 -7.75
C THR A 75 -1.88 11.15 -8.53
N MET A 76 -3.18 11.33 -8.29
CA MET A 76 -3.97 12.43 -8.84
C MET A 76 -4.40 13.35 -7.70
N ALA A 77 -4.02 14.62 -7.78
CA ALA A 77 -4.37 15.62 -6.77
C ALA A 77 -5.89 15.67 -6.50
N GLY A 78 -6.27 15.76 -5.23
CA GLY A 78 -7.66 15.73 -4.76
C GLY A 78 -8.28 14.33 -4.69
N THR A 79 -7.57 13.28 -5.09
CA THR A 79 -8.05 11.90 -5.00
C THR A 79 -7.71 11.29 -3.64
N SER A 80 -8.65 10.55 -3.06
CA SER A 80 -8.42 9.77 -1.84
C SER A 80 -7.84 8.40 -2.15
N TYR A 81 -6.86 7.98 -1.35
CA TYR A 81 -6.17 6.70 -1.45
C TYR A 81 -6.22 5.97 -0.11
N ASP A 82 -6.29 4.64 -0.16
CA ASP A 82 -6.06 3.79 1.00
C ASP A 82 -4.56 3.52 1.13
N PHE A 83 -3.96 4.04 2.20
CA PHE A 83 -2.56 3.81 2.52
C PHE A 83 -2.47 2.84 3.70
N SER A 84 -1.82 1.69 3.50
CA SER A 84 -1.70 0.68 4.56
C SER A 84 -0.43 -0.14 4.45
N PHE A 85 0.05 -0.61 5.59
CA PHE A 85 1.21 -1.49 5.71
C PHE A 85 1.11 -2.34 6.98
N TRP A 86 1.89 -3.41 7.04
CA TRP A 86 2.08 -4.22 8.24
C TRP A 86 3.40 -3.85 8.90
N LEU A 87 3.38 -3.58 10.20
CA LEU A 87 4.54 -3.17 10.98
C LEU A 87 4.70 -4.08 12.20
N ASP A 88 5.88 -4.69 12.36
CA ASP A 88 6.28 -5.32 13.62
C ASP A 88 7.39 -4.45 14.25
N PRO A 89 7.12 -3.77 15.38
CA PRO A 89 8.18 -3.11 16.13
C PRO A 89 9.13 -4.18 16.68
N ILE A 90 10.40 -4.13 16.29
CA ILE A 90 11.41 -5.08 16.79
C ILE A 90 12.44 -4.43 17.72
N ALA A 91 12.45 -3.10 17.80
CA ALA A 91 13.40 -2.35 18.61
C ALA A 91 12.93 -2.23 20.06
N THR A 92 13.87 -2.26 20.99
CA THR A 92 13.61 -1.87 22.39
C THR A 92 13.77 -0.37 22.53
N SER A 93 12.94 0.26 23.36
CA SER A 93 13.01 1.70 23.64
C SER A 93 14.42 2.16 24.05
N PRO A 94 14.89 3.33 23.58
CA PRO A 94 14.12 4.31 22.81
C PRO A 94 13.97 3.95 21.32
N ASP A 95 12.75 4.07 20.80
CA ASP A 95 12.48 3.97 19.36
C ASP A 95 11.47 5.02 18.89
N SER A 96 11.46 5.24 17.59
CA SER A 96 10.45 6.04 16.90
C SER A 96 10.22 5.51 15.50
N PHE A 97 8.97 5.49 15.05
CA PHE A 97 8.58 5.20 13.68
C PHE A 97 7.60 6.26 13.19
N THR A 98 7.86 6.83 12.02
CA THR A 98 6.94 7.73 11.35
C THR A 98 6.58 7.21 9.96
N ALA A 99 5.35 7.44 9.54
CA ALA A 99 4.92 7.21 8.17
C ALA A 99 4.25 8.47 7.63
N SER A 100 4.56 8.79 6.38
CA SER A 100 4.05 9.96 5.69
C SER A 100 3.55 9.59 4.30
N PHE A 101 2.54 10.32 3.81
CA PHE A 101 2.09 10.26 2.43
C PHE A 101 2.31 11.63 1.77
N GLY A 102 3.28 11.71 0.85
CA GLY A 102 3.75 12.99 0.35
C GLY A 102 4.38 13.82 1.48
N ALA A 103 3.88 15.04 1.70
CA ALA A 103 4.34 15.92 2.76
C ALA A 103 3.61 15.72 4.11
N ASP A 104 2.56 14.88 4.14
CA ASP A 104 1.69 14.74 5.31
C ASP A 104 2.13 13.55 6.17
N GLU A 105 2.52 13.80 7.43
CA GLU A 105 2.72 12.75 8.44
C GLU A 105 1.36 12.17 8.85
N VAL A 106 1.20 10.86 8.71
CA VAL A 106 -0.06 10.15 9.02
C VAL A 106 0.06 9.26 10.24
N LEU A 107 1.28 8.94 10.66
CA LEU A 107 1.56 8.11 11.81
C LEU A 107 2.86 8.55 12.48
N ASN A 108 2.82 8.62 13.81
CA ASN A 108 3.98 8.84 14.66
C ASN A 108 3.88 7.95 15.89
N LEU A 109 4.78 7.00 15.98
CA LEU A 109 4.86 6.01 17.04
C LEU A 109 6.17 6.19 17.79
N LEU A 110 6.10 6.12 19.11
CA LEU A 110 7.26 6.22 20.00
C LEU A 110 7.28 5.04 20.96
N ASN A 111 8.46 4.47 21.19
CA ASN A 111 8.71 3.44 22.20
C ASN A 111 7.72 2.28 22.13
N GLN A 112 7.52 1.74 20.93
CA GLN A 112 6.52 0.69 20.72
C GLN A 112 6.92 -0.60 21.43
N THR A 113 5.93 -1.38 21.85
CA THR A 113 6.19 -2.70 22.45
C THR A 113 6.38 -3.73 21.34
N PRO A 114 7.53 -4.44 21.31
CA PRO A 114 7.76 -5.45 20.30
C PRO A 114 6.83 -6.66 20.38
N GLY A 115 6.70 -7.38 19.27
CA GLY A 115 6.30 -8.79 19.32
C GLY A 115 5.08 -9.18 18.50
N SER A 116 4.72 -8.42 17.46
CA SER A 116 3.87 -8.91 16.37
C SER A 116 3.58 -7.82 15.35
N TYR A 117 3.37 -8.25 14.11
CA TYR A 117 2.84 -7.45 13.05
C TYR A 117 1.45 -6.87 13.38
N ARG A 118 1.31 -5.57 13.14
CA ARG A 118 0.09 -4.79 13.27
C ARG A 118 -0.22 -4.14 11.93
N LYS A 119 -1.51 -4.09 11.57
CA LYS A 119 -1.94 -3.40 10.35
C LYS A 119 -2.17 -1.94 10.65
N GLU A 120 -1.39 -1.08 10.01
CA GLU A 120 -1.62 0.35 9.98
C GLU A 120 -2.38 0.68 8.70
N GLN A 121 -3.47 1.46 8.79
CA GLN A 121 -4.31 1.80 7.65
C GLN A 121 -4.92 3.19 7.81
N PHE A 122 -4.81 3.98 6.73
CA PHE A 122 -5.23 5.38 6.67
C PHE A 122 -5.94 5.64 5.34
N THR A 123 -6.87 6.58 5.34
CA THR A 123 -7.37 7.19 4.11
C THR A 123 -6.70 8.56 3.97
N VAL A 124 -5.96 8.76 2.89
CA VAL A 124 -5.16 9.97 2.62
C VAL A 124 -5.63 10.64 1.34
N SER A 125 -5.44 11.95 1.23
CA SER A 125 -5.77 12.70 0.02
C SER A 125 -4.50 13.19 -0.64
N ALA A 126 -4.30 12.88 -1.92
CA ALA A 126 -3.11 13.36 -2.63
C ALA A 126 -3.19 14.87 -2.88
N THR A 127 -2.11 15.58 -2.56
CA THR A 127 -1.99 17.03 -2.72
C THR A 127 -1.27 17.44 -4.00
N GLY A 128 -0.65 16.49 -4.71
CA GLY A 128 0.05 16.72 -5.98
C GLY A 128 -0.05 15.52 -6.91
N CYS A 129 0.38 15.70 -8.16
CA CYS A 129 0.64 14.59 -9.08
C CYS A 129 2.14 14.29 -9.05
N ALA A 130 2.54 13.06 -8.73
CA ALA A 130 3.90 12.62 -8.99
C ALA A 130 4.00 12.17 -10.45
N THR A 131 4.75 12.92 -11.25
CA THR A 131 5.14 12.61 -12.63
C THR A 131 6.36 11.72 -12.68
#